data_AF-A0AAP5V1K3-F1
#
_entry.id   AF-A0AAP5V1K3-F1
#
_cell.length_a   1.000
_cell.length_b   1.000
_cell.length_c   1.000
_cell.angle_alpha   90.00
_cell.angle_beta   90.00
_cell.angle_gamma   90.00
#
_symmetry.space_group_name_H-M   'P 1'
#
loop_
_entity.id
_entity.type
_entity.pdbx_description
1 polymer ?
#
loop_
_entity_poly.entity_id
_entity_poly.type
_entity_poly.pdbx_seq_one_letter_code
_entity_poly.pdbx_strand_id
1 'polypeptide(L)'
;MKFKKVLTGSALSLALLMSAAPAFAASPTASVENSPISTKADAGINAIKLVQSPNGNFAASFVLDGTKWIFKSKYYDSSKGYWVGIYESVDK
;
A
#
# COMPACT_ATOMS: atom_id res chain seq x y z
N MET A 1 -6.78 -58.55 31.45
CA MET A 1 -6.72 -57.47 32.46
C MET A 1 -7.49 -56.27 31.93
N LYS A 2 -8.32 -55.63 32.78
CA LYS A 2 -9.37 -54.66 32.41
C LYS A 2 -8.81 -53.23 32.31
N PHE A 3 -9.04 -52.52 31.19
CA PHE A 3 -8.68 -51.11 31.04
C PHE A 3 -9.63 -50.22 31.87
N LYS A 4 -9.03 -49.38 32.72
CA LYS A 4 -9.72 -48.52 33.68
C LYS A 4 -10.34 -47.32 32.97
N LYS A 5 -11.63 -47.08 33.23
CA LYS A 5 -12.35 -45.84 32.92
C LYS A 5 -11.65 -44.65 33.59
N VAL A 6 -11.33 -43.61 32.83
CA VAL A 6 -11.02 -42.29 33.39
C VAL A 6 -12.26 -41.43 33.21
N LEU A 7 -12.94 -41.22 34.33
CA LEU A 7 -14.18 -40.47 34.47
C LEU A 7 -13.82 -39.05 34.91
N THR A 8 -14.61 -38.09 34.41
CA THR A 8 -14.81 -36.74 34.96
C THR A 8 -13.62 -35.80 35.02
N GLY A 9 -13.66 -34.79 34.15
CA GLY A 9 -12.88 -33.58 34.28
C GLY A 9 -13.48 -32.38 33.54
N SER A 10 -14.81 -32.32 33.37
CA SER A 10 -15.48 -31.15 32.79
C SER A 10 -15.96 -30.24 33.92
N ALA A 11 -15.06 -29.45 34.49
CA ALA A 11 -15.44 -28.20 35.14
C ALA A 11 -15.40 -27.10 34.07
N LEU A 12 -16.45 -27.08 33.23
CA LEU A 12 -16.70 -26.01 32.28
C LEU A 12 -17.13 -24.77 33.09
N SER A 13 -16.15 -23.98 33.52
CA SER A 13 -16.38 -22.73 34.22
C SER A 13 -17.03 -21.72 33.26
N LEU A 14 -18.36 -21.59 33.31
CA LEU A 14 -19.10 -20.47 32.73
C LEU A 14 -18.92 -19.24 33.62
N ALA A 15 -17.72 -18.67 33.62
CA ALA A 15 -17.47 -17.39 34.26
C ALA A 15 -18.00 -16.26 33.36
N LEU A 16 -19.15 -15.73 33.77
CA LEU A 16 -19.59 -14.33 33.66
C LEU A 16 -19.43 -13.63 32.30
N LEU A 17 -20.49 -13.77 31.50
CA LEU A 17 -21.39 -12.67 31.12
C LEU A 17 -20.73 -11.29 30.88
N MET A 18 -20.29 -11.10 29.63
CA MET A 18 -20.70 -10.01 28.74
C MET A 18 -20.94 -8.63 29.38
N SER A 19 -19.91 -7.79 29.38
CA SER A 19 -20.09 -6.35 29.18
C SER A 19 -18.96 -5.82 28.30
N ALA A 20 -19.05 -6.13 27.01
CA ALA A 20 -18.32 -5.40 25.99
C ALA A 20 -19.29 -4.36 25.42
N ALA A 21 -19.15 -3.12 25.87
CA ALA A 21 -19.72 -1.97 25.18
C ALA A 21 -19.29 -2.00 23.70
N PRO A 22 -20.15 -1.61 22.73
CA PRO A 22 -19.73 -1.40 21.35
C PRO A 22 -18.70 -0.26 21.28
N ALA A 23 -17.41 -0.58 21.45
CA ALA A 23 -16.34 0.33 21.09
C ALA A 23 -16.29 0.36 19.57
N PHE A 24 -16.73 1.50 19.01
CA PHE A 24 -16.65 1.86 17.61
C PHE A 24 -15.38 1.30 16.98
N ALA A 25 -15.57 0.52 15.91
CA ALA A 25 -14.52 -0.03 15.09
C ALA A 25 -13.53 1.05 14.63
N ALA A 26 -12.38 1.14 15.29
CA ALA A 26 -11.20 1.80 14.74
C ALA A 26 -10.31 0.71 14.17
N SER A 27 -10.47 0.44 12.88
CA SER A 27 -9.57 -0.42 12.12
C SER A 27 -8.15 0.13 12.22
N PRO A 28 -7.13 -0.64 12.65
CA PRO A 28 -5.75 -0.26 12.43
C PRO A 28 -5.40 -0.65 10.99
N THR A 29 -5.91 0.11 10.02
CA THR A 29 -5.19 0.23 8.75
C THR A 29 -4.25 1.40 8.94
N ALA A 30 -3.14 1.16 9.64
CA ALA A 30 -1.96 1.98 9.46
C ALA A 30 -1.47 1.68 8.04
N SER A 31 -2.14 2.34 7.10
CA SER A 31 -1.65 2.55 5.75
C SER A 31 -0.20 2.95 5.87
N VAL A 32 0.64 2.17 5.19
CA VAL A 32 2.03 2.48 4.86
C VAL A 32 2.25 3.99 4.92
N GLU A 33 3.09 4.42 5.85
CA GLU A 33 3.68 5.74 5.87
C GLU A 33 4.49 5.89 4.59
N ASN A 34 3.79 6.20 3.50
CA ASN A 34 4.40 6.75 2.32
C ASN A 34 4.70 8.17 2.73
N SER A 35 5.94 8.40 3.18
CA SER A 35 6.43 9.72 3.58
C SER A 35 5.80 10.78 2.69
N PRO A 36 5.18 11.84 3.24
CA PRO A 36 5.06 13.04 2.46
C PRO A 36 6.49 13.44 2.17
N ILE A 37 6.96 13.13 0.96
CA ILE A 37 8.17 13.74 0.41
C ILE A 37 7.91 15.22 0.63
N SER A 38 8.65 15.77 1.59
CA SER A 38 8.60 17.18 1.92
C SER A 38 9.13 17.87 0.68
N THR A 39 8.21 18.23 -0.21
CA THR A 39 8.54 19.07 -1.36
C THR A 39 8.62 20.49 -0.83
N LYS A 40 9.66 20.73 -0.05
CA LYS A 40 10.30 22.03 0.04
C LYS A 40 11.12 22.15 -1.24
N ALA A 41 10.48 22.53 -2.33
CA ALA A 41 11.18 22.89 -3.56
C ALA A 41 10.49 24.10 -4.15
N ASP A 42 11.11 25.24 -3.90
CA ASP A 42 10.95 26.44 -4.69
C ASP A 42 11.22 26.13 -6.18
N ALA A 43 10.59 26.88 -7.08
CA ALA A 43 10.97 27.08 -8.49
C ALA A 43 10.74 25.93 -9.53
N GLY A 44 9.79 26.18 -10.44
CA GLY A 44 9.61 25.48 -11.72
C GLY A 44 8.51 24.43 -11.71
N ILE A 45 7.33 24.76 -12.26
CA ILE A 45 6.24 23.80 -12.46
C ILE A 45 6.61 22.93 -13.67
N ASN A 46 7.40 21.88 -13.48
CA ASN A 46 7.67 20.92 -14.55
C ASN A 46 6.41 20.07 -14.79
N ALA A 47 6.04 19.88 -16.06
CA ALA A 47 4.91 19.02 -16.41
C ALA A 47 5.21 17.56 -16.03
N ILE A 48 4.20 16.86 -15.53
CA ILE A 48 4.30 15.46 -15.11
C ILE A 48 3.47 14.60 -16.06
N LYS A 49 4.06 13.49 -16.54
CA LYS A 49 3.37 12.49 -17.36
C LYS A 49 3.41 11.12 -16.71
N LEU A 50 2.25 10.47 -16.66
CA LEU A 50 2.08 9.12 -16.13
C LEU A 50 2.03 8.11 -17.27
N VAL A 51 2.84 7.06 -17.21
CA VAL A 51 2.88 5.98 -18.21
C VAL A 51 2.57 4.67 -17.51
N GLN A 52 1.68 3.87 -18.08
CA GLN A 52 1.29 2.57 -17.53
C GLN A 52 2.01 1.45 -18.27
N SER A 53 2.52 0.47 -17.54
CA SER A 53 3.21 -0.69 -18.11
C SER A 53 2.94 -1.93 -17.25
N PRO A 54 2.38 -3.02 -17.79
CA PRO A 54 2.14 -4.24 -17.01
C PRO A 54 3.46 -4.86 -16.52
N ASN A 55 4.54 -4.71 -17.28
CA ASN A 55 5.84 -5.33 -16.99
C ASN A 55 6.77 -4.41 -16.19
N GLY A 56 6.36 -3.17 -15.90
CA GLY A 56 7.20 -2.19 -15.17
C GLY A 56 8.48 -1.78 -15.90
N ASN A 57 8.53 -2.03 -17.21
CA ASN A 57 9.60 -1.59 -18.09
C ASN A 57 9.31 -0.18 -18.58
N PHE A 58 10.16 0.76 -18.19
CA PHE A 58 10.06 2.19 -18.49
C PHE A 58 11.40 2.66 -19.07
N ALA A 59 11.35 3.40 -20.17
CA ALA A 59 12.54 4.01 -20.74
C ALA A 59 13.08 5.10 -19.80
N ALA A 60 14.40 5.21 -19.67
CA ALA A 60 15.02 6.24 -18.82
C ALA A 60 14.64 7.67 -19.25
N SER A 61 14.42 7.89 -20.54
CA SER A 61 13.88 9.13 -21.08
C SER A 61 13.26 8.90 -22.46
N PHE A 62 12.39 9.80 -22.88
CA PHE A 62 11.88 9.86 -24.25
C PHE A 62 11.61 11.30 -24.66
N VAL A 63 11.51 11.55 -25.96
CA VAL A 63 11.11 12.86 -26.49
C VAL A 63 9.72 12.72 -27.06
N LEU A 64 8.83 13.64 -26.67
CA LEU A 64 7.47 13.71 -27.15
C LEU A 64 7.12 15.16 -27.42
N ASP A 65 6.63 15.46 -28.63
CA ASP A 65 6.28 16.82 -29.05
C ASP A 65 7.41 17.84 -28.86
N GLY A 66 8.67 17.39 -29.02
CA GLY A 66 9.86 18.21 -28.80
C GLY A 66 10.28 18.39 -27.34
N THR A 67 9.45 17.99 -26.38
CA THR A 67 9.76 17.99 -24.94
C THR A 67 10.47 16.70 -24.55
N LYS A 68 11.59 16.82 -23.83
CA LYS A 68 12.29 15.67 -23.26
C LYS A 68 11.65 15.31 -21.92
N TRP A 69 11.19 14.08 -21.80
CA TRP A 69 10.62 13.51 -20.59
C TRP A 69 11.63 12.59 -19.93
N ILE A 70 11.96 12.86 -18.67
CA ILE A 70 12.91 12.07 -17.88
C ILE A 70 12.15 11.23 -16.87
N PHE A 71 12.47 9.95 -16.80
CA PHE A 71 11.89 9.05 -15.81
C PHE A 71 12.37 9.44 -14.41
N LYS A 72 11.43 9.67 -13.48
CA LYS A 72 11.71 10.02 -12.08
C LYS A 72 11.52 8.82 -11.16
N SER A 73 10.34 8.22 -11.20
CA SER A 73 9.96 7.17 -10.27
C SER A 73 8.91 6.25 -10.89
N LYS A 74 8.71 5.09 -10.27
CA LYS A 74 7.60 4.20 -10.58
C LYS A 74 7.00 3.64 -9.30
N TYR A 75 5.72 3.33 -9.34
CA TYR A 75 5.03 2.57 -8.31
C TYR A 75 4.20 1.45 -8.94
N TYR A 76 3.95 0.39 -8.17
CA TYR A 76 3.08 -0.69 -8.58
C TYR A 76 1.67 -0.44 -8.06
N ASP A 77 0.68 -0.41 -8.96
CA ASP A 77 -0.72 -0.30 -8.57
C ASP A 77 -1.29 -1.71 -8.41
N SER A 78 -1.27 -2.20 -7.17
CA SER A 78 -1.80 -3.53 -6.82
C SER A 78 -3.31 -3.67 -7.08
N SER A 79 -4.06 -2.57 -7.15
CA SER A 79 -5.49 -2.61 -7.43
C SER A 79 -5.76 -2.88 -8.91
N LYS A 80 -4.85 -2.45 -9.78
CA LYS A 80 -5.02 -2.56 -11.24
C LYS A 80 -4.06 -3.55 -11.90
N GLY A 81 -3.07 -4.06 -11.17
CA GLY A 81 -2.14 -5.08 -11.65
C GLY A 81 -1.13 -4.57 -12.68
N TYR A 82 -0.80 -3.27 -12.65
CA TYR A 82 0.20 -2.69 -13.54
C TYR A 82 1.10 -1.70 -12.82
N TRP A 83 2.28 -1.44 -13.40
CA TRP A 83 3.17 -0.39 -12.93
C TRP A 83 2.83 0.95 -13.56
N VAL A 84 3.01 2.02 -12.78
CA VAL A 84 2.90 3.40 -13.25
C VAL A 84 4.26 4.07 -13.11
N GLY A 85 4.80 4.56 -14.22
CA GLY A 85 6.00 5.37 -14.30
C GLY A 85 5.65 6.85 -14.34
N ILE A 86 6.37 7.64 -13.55
CA ILE A 86 6.24 9.09 -13.45
C ILE A 86 7.40 9.72 -14.21
N TYR A 87 7.07 10.54 -15.20
CA TYR A 87 8.02 11.30 -16.00
C TYR A 87 7.85 12.79 -15.75
N GLU A 88 8.96 13.50 -15.74
CA GLU A 88 9.01 14.96 -15.60
C GLU A 88 9.54 15.57 -16.89
N SER A 89 8.89 16.63 -17.37
CA SER A 89 9.37 17.39 -18.51
C SER A 89 10.63 18.16 -18.12
N VAL A 90 11.68 18.00 -18.90
CA VAL A 90 12.80 18.93 -18.91
C VAL A 90 12.50 19.92 -20.02
N ASP A 91 11.78 20.97 -19.63
CA ASP A 91 11.67 22.17 -20.46
C ASP A 91 13.07 22.82 -20.51
N LYS A 92 13.49 23.23 -21.70
CA LYS A 92 14.83 23.75 -21.96
C LYS A 92 14.85 25.27 -21.87
#